data_AF-A0A0M4JSB2-F1
#
_entry.id   AF-A0A0M4JSB2-F1
#
_cell.length_a   1.000
_cell.length_b   1.000
_cell.length_c   1.000
_cell.angle_alpha   90.00
_cell.angle_beta   90.00
_cell.angle_gamma   90.00
#
_symmetry.space_group_name_H-M   'P 1'
#
loop_
_entity.id
_entity.type
_entity.pdbx_description
1 polymer ?
#
loop_
_entity_poly.entity_id
_entity_poly.type
_entity_poly.pdbx_seq_one_letter_code
_entity_poly.pdbx_strand_id
1 'polypeptide(L)'
;MIVKNKSRVRTESDFSLLSGKVRARVKNLIEKRLNTKTIIIFAQEYEAYDFNFRLQLIDYINYIMEIENANLPTYLRSSNQAANEAVYQNLKRTIFKPKEIDKKNFQFQLNDSKISTSKKLVNSSIQADPKKKEKEVPKLNSIDRKSIEKLLLEAKFKEEQETRLRDSKLKEQQKLVEQQRKELEEKMSLQRKKTEELAAKLREEKRILEEKRRAEERKQELEKQKILEQKLKEEKAARLIEEKKLAEEQKIAEEKRKLLEKQKAIEKKIREEKAARLKEEKRLAEEKRKAEEQRLAELERKAEEKRLAEQQKLAEKQRLAEEKRKAEEQRLAELQRKELEKQRKELEEKRAIEKKIREEKAAKLKAEREALEAKLKEEQRIAKEQRLAEEKKAKAEKQQRLLAAQKAAKEAEKENEERMIQTKSVKERDYLREQAEKEKLWMQLYGRSREEAQKYRQNQEEDKVSKISQHNKKLYINSTDEAQKTFDILGYEFSISETIDPKNKFFSFWYDLKKKLNTSNISIWLKIHPEKQRSILKKRLKLEAGLWEKIRYLFTNEPIKKKNKAEPTKNNKKS
;
A
#
# COMPACT_ATOMS: atom_id res chain seq x y z
N MET A 1 -14.48 51.38 -2.53
CA MET A 1 -14.42 51.21 -4.00
C MET A 1 -13.97 49.80 -4.32
N ILE A 2 -14.90 48.98 -4.82
CA ILE A 2 -14.64 47.64 -5.33
C ILE A 2 -13.94 47.81 -6.68
N VAL A 3 -12.62 47.65 -6.72
CA VAL A 3 -11.90 47.52 -7.99
C VAL A 3 -12.08 46.08 -8.46
N LYS A 4 -13.09 45.86 -9.30
CA LYS A 4 -13.21 44.69 -10.18
C LYS A 4 -11.99 44.69 -11.10
N ASN A 5 -10.88 44.07 -10.67
CA ASN A 5 -9.78 43.79 -11.58
C ASN A 5 -10.19 42.63 -12.49
N LYS A 6 -10.39 42.99 -13.76
CA LYS A 6 -10.60 42.08 -14.91
C LYS A 6 -9.64 40.89 -14.80
N SER A 7 -10.22 39.70 -14.95
CA SER A 7 -9.55 38.40 -15.05
C SER A 7 -8.40 38.44 -16.06
N ARG A 8 -7.17 38.54 -15.57
CA ARG A 8 -5.99 38.13 -16.35
C ARG A 8 -6.11 36.62 -16.54
N VAL A 9 -6.20 36.15 -17.79
CA VAL A 9 -6.18 34.72 -18.10
C VAL A 9 -4.84 34.19 -17.61
N ARG A 10 -4.85 33.37 -16.56
CA ARG A 10 -3.64 32.75 -16.02
C ARG A 10 -3.03 31.86 -17.10
N THR A 11 -1.73 31.97 -17.31
CA THR A 11 -0.98 31.17 -18.29
C THR A 11 0.15 30.43 -17.60
N GLU A 12 0.66 29.36 -18.20
CA GLU A 12 1.73 28.55 -17.58
C GLU A 12 3.02 29.34 -17.30
N SER A 13 3.20 30.51 -17.91
CA SER A 13 4.33 31.43 -17.67
C SER A 13 4.23 32.21 -16.36
N ASP A 14 3.06 32.27 -15.72
CA ASP A 14 2.88 32.94 -14.42
C ASP A 14 3.51 32.15 -13.25
N PHE A 15 3.93 30.90 -13.50
CA PHE A 15 4.49 29.97 -12.50
C PHE A 15 5.98 29.71 -12.72
N SER A 16 6.77 30.80 -12.76
CA SER A 16 8.19 30.79 -13.11
C SER A 16 9.10 30.10 -12.07
N LEU A 17 8.67 29.98 -10.81
CA LEU A 17 9.45 29.28 -9.78
C LEU A 17 9.38 27.76 -9.94
N LEU A 18 8.40 27.23 -10.67
CA LEU A 18 8.24 25.79 -10.87
C LEU A 18 9.02 25.30 -12.11
N SER A 19 9.97 24.40 -11.87
CA SER A 19 10.69 23.73 -12.97
C SER A 19 9.72 22.97 -13.88
N GLY A 20 10.05 22.87 -15.17
CA GLY A 20 9.20 22.17 -16.16
C GLY A 20 8.95 20.70 -15.81
N LYS A 21 9.92 20.04 -15.15
CA LYS A 21 9.78 18.65 -14.67
C LYS A 21 8.72 18.52 -13.57
N VAL A 22 8.65 19.49 -12.64
CA VAL A 22 7.65 19.51 -11.58
C VAL A 22 6.27 19.78 -12.17
N ARG A 23 6.16 20.74 -13.10
CA ARG A 23 4.91 21.05 -13.80
C ARG A 23 4.35 19.86 -14.59
N ALA A 24 5.21 19.11 -15.29
CA ALA A 24 4.81 17.90 -16.02
C ALA A 24 4.39 16.75 -15.08
N ARG A 25 5.08 16.58 -13.95
CA ARG A 25 4.73 15.56 -12.97
C ARG A 25 3.37 15.84 -12.31
N VAL A 26 3.08 17.10 -12.00
CA VAL A 26 1.77 17.52 -11.47
C VAL A 26 0.65 17.26 -12.48
N LYS A 27 0.83 17.63 -13.76
CA LYS A 27 -0.13 17.34 -14.83
C LYS A 27 -0.41 15.83 -14.95
N ASN A 28 0.63 15.00 -14.99
CA ASN A 28 0.51 13.55 -15.06
C ASN A 28 -0.20 12.91 -13.84
N LEU A 29 -0.09 13.53 -12.65
CA LEU A 29 -0.79 13.06 -11.45
C LEU A 29 -2.28 13.39 -11.52
N ILE A 30 -2.61 14.58 -12.00
CA ILE A 30 -3.99 15.06 -12.14
C ILE A 30 -4.72 14.28 -13.26
N GLU A 31 -4.09 14.08 -14.42
CA GLU A 31 -4.64 13.28 -15.53
C GLU A 31 -4.97 11.83 -15.13
N LYS A 32 -4.21 11.26 -14.18
CA LYS A 32 -4.46 9.93 -13.61
C LYS A 32 -5.59 9.92 -12.57
N ARG A 33 -6.34 11.00 -12.41
CA ARG A 33 -7.46 11.17 -11.45
C ARG A 33 -7.04 10.81 -10.02
N LEU A 34 -5.79 11.06 -9.66
CA LEU A 34 -5.33 10.80 -8.29
C LEU A 34 -6.08 11.71 -7.31
N ASN A 35 -6.48 11.11 -6.19
CA ASN A 35 -7.23 11.80 -5.14
C ASN A 35 -6.46 13.05 -4.67
N THR A 36 -7.16 14.13 -4.34
CA THR A 36 -6.59 15.39 -3.82
C THR A 36 -5.59 15.12 -2.69
N LYS A 37 -5.87 14.13 -1.84
CA LYS A 37 -4.96 13.67 -0.77
C LYS A 37 -3.59 13.20 -1.28
N THR A 38 -3.53 12.53 -2.43
CA THR A 38 -2.28 12.03 -3.02
C THR A 38 -1.47 13.15 -3.66
N ILE A 39 -2.15 14.14 -4.27
CA ILE A 39 -1.50 15.36 -4.77
C ILE A 39 -0.96 16.19 -3.60
N ILE A 40 -1.64 16.18 -2.46
CA ILE A 40 -1.21 16.86 -1.22
C ILE A 40 0.02 16.17 -0.62
N ILE A 41 0.02 14.83 -0.51
CA ILE A 41 1.19 14.08 -0.04
C ILE A 41 2.39 14.33 -0.97
N PHE A 42 2.14 14.42 -2.28
CA PHE A 42 3.16 14.79 -3.25
C PHE A 42 3.66 16.23 -3.04
N ALA A 43 2.79 17.19 -2.74
CA ALA A 43 3.20 18.56 -2.41
C ALA A 43 3.95 18.64 -1.06
N GLN A 44 3.61 17.79 -0.09
CA GLN A 44 4.30 17.66 1.19
C GLN A 44 5.71 17.08 1.03
N GLU A 45 5.94 16.22 0.03
CA GLU A 45 7.27 15.73 -0.34
C GLU A 45 8.23 16.88 -0.73
N TYR A 46 7.70 18.06 -1.09
CA TYR A 46 8.45 19.30 -1.34
C TYR A 46 8.42 20.30 -0.15
N GLU A 47 8.06 19.88 1.08
CA GLU A 47 8.08 20.72 2.29
C GLU A 47 9.47 21.26 2.66
N ALA A 48 10.54 20.67 2.13
CA ALA A 48 11.91 21.15 2.28
C ALA A 48 12.25 22.39 1.42
N TYR A 49 11.35 22.82 0.53
CA TYR A 49 11.56 23.97 -0.37
C TYR A 49 11.02 25.29 0.18
N ASP A 50 11.55 26.41 -0.33
CA ASP A 50 11.23 27.77 0.10
C ASP A 50 9.72 28.07 0.07
N PHE A 51 9.27 28.93 0.98
CA PHE A 51 7.86 29.27 1.19
C PHE A 51 7.18 29.79 -0.09
N ASN A 52 7.88 30.61 -0.87
CA ASN A 52 7.36 31.17 -2.12
C ASN A 52 7.14 30.10 -3.21
N PHE A 53 8.02 29.10 -3.26
CA PHE A 53 7.91 27.97 -4.18
C PHE A 53 6.68 27.12 -3.87
N ARG A 54 6.40 26.89 -2.59
CA ARG A 54 5.21 26.14 -2.14
C ARG A 54 3.91 26.84 -2.48
N LEU A 55 3.85 28.16 -2.30
CA LEU A 55 2.69 28.95 -2.67
C LEU A 55 2.42 28.87 -4.19
N GLN A 56 3.46 29.02 -5.03
CA GLN A 56 3.31 28.85 -6.48
C GLN A 56 2.93 27.43 -6.90
N LEU A 57 3.42 26.39 -6.21
CA LEU A 57 3.05 25.00 -6.49
C LEU A 57 1.56 24.74 -6.25
N ILE A 58 1.04 25.24 -5.13
CA ILE A 58 -0.38 25.11 -4.79
C ILE A 58 -1.23 25.92 -5.78
N ASP A 59 -0.82 27.15 -6.11
CA ASP A 59 -1.54 27.98 -7.08
C ASP A 59 -1.52 27.37 -8.50
N TYR A 60 -0.44 26.69 -8.88
CA TYR A 60 -0.35 25.97 -10.14
C TYR A 60 -1.25 24.73 -10.17
N ILE A 61 -1.32 23.96 -9.08
CA ILE A 61 -2.25 22.84 -8.95
C ILE A 61 -3.69 23.34 -9.09
N ASN A 62 -4.03 24.46 -8.45
CA ASN A 62 -5.37 25.07 -8.57
C ASN A 62 -5.66 25.49 -10.01
N TYR A 63 -4.69 26.11 -10.69
CA TYR A 63 -4.83 26.50 -12.09
C TYR A 63 -5.14 25.31 -13.01
N ILE A 64 -4.45 24.18 -12.84
CA ILE A 64 -4.72 22.97 -13.63
C ILE A 64 -6.08 22.36 -13.28
N MET A 65 -6.46 22.33 -11.99
CA MET A 65 -7.77 21.85 -11.55
C MET A 65 -8.93 22.74 -12.03
N GLU A 66 -8.71 24.06 -12.12
CA GLU A 66 -9.67 25.02 -12.68
C GLU A 66 -9.88 24.76 -14.19
N ILE A 67 -8.81 24.47 -14.93
CA ILE A 67 -8.90 24.07 -16.36
C ILE A 67 -9.65 22.75 -16.52
N GLU A 68 -9.38 21.73 -15.71
CA GLU A 68 -10.11 20.47 -15.79
C GLU A 68 -11.59 20.63 -15.43
N ASN A 69 -11.91 21.36 -14.36
CA ASN A 69 -13.30 21.65 -13.98
C ASN A 69 -14.03 22.51 -15.02
N ALA A 70 -13.30 23.37 -15.74
CA ALA A 70 -13.83 24.11 -16.89
C ALA A 70 -14.22 23.18 -18.05
N ASN A 71 -13.52 22.05 -18.20
CA ASN A 71 -13.75 21.03 -19.23
C ASN A 71 -14.76 19.93 -18.83
N LEU A 72 -15.26 19.90 -17.58
CA LEU A 72 -16.29 18.95 -17.13
C LEU A 72 -17.72 19.43 -17.47
N PRO A 73 -18.67 18.50 -17.80
CA PRO A 73 -20.07 18.82 -18.05
C PRO A 73 -20.77 19.51 -16.86
N THR A 74 -21.65 20.48 -17.16
CA THR A 74 -22.19 21.49 -16.22
C THR A 74 -22.87 20.92 -14.96
N TYR A 75 -23.44 19.71 -15.04
CA TYR A 75 -24.15 19.05 -13.94
C TYR A 75 -23.24 18.43 -12.87
N LEU A 76 -21.95 18.22 -13.16
CA LEU A 76 -20.96 17.72 -12.19
C LEU A 76 -20.14 18.85 -11.52
N ARG A 77 -20.35 20.11 -11.97
CA ARG A 77 -19.57 21.27 -11.55
C ARG A 77 -19.98 21.78 -10.16
N SER A 78 -21.27 21.78 -9.83
CA SER A 78 -21.80 22.34 -8.57
C SER A 78 -21.48 21.47 -7.34
N SER A 79 -21.54 20.14 -7.48
CA SER A 79 -21.23 19.18 -6.40
C SER A 79 -19.73 19.18 -6.03
N ASN A 80 -18.85 19.31 -7.02
CA ASN A 80 -17.40 19.31 -6.79
C ASN A 80 -16.86 20.66 -6.31
N GLN A 81 -17.47 21.78 -6.68
CA GLN A 81 -16.99 23.11 -6.24
C GLN A 81 -17.06 23.28 -4.72
N ALA A 82 -18.19 22.98 -4.09
CA ALA A 82 -18.33 23.14 -2.63
C ALA A 82 -17.41 22.21 -1.83
N ALA A 83 -17.20 20.98 -2.29
CA ALA A 83 -16.31 20.01 -1.66
C ALA A 83 -14.83 20.40 -1.82
N ASN A 84 -14.43 20.84 -3.02
CA ASN A 84 -13.06 21.27 -3.30
C ASN A 84 -12.72 22.59 -2.58
N GLU A 85 -13.67 23.52 -2.49
CA GLU A 85 -13.48 24.80 -1.83
C GLU A 85 -13.42 24.65 -0.29
N ALA A 86 -14.20 23.74 0.30
CA ALA A 86 -14.10 23.39 1.72
C ALA A 86 -12.77 22.68 2.05
N VAL A 87 -12.31 21.76 1.19
CA VAL A 87 -11.00 21.11 1.33
C VAL A 87 -9.88 22.14 1.18
N TYR A 88 -9.99 23.08 0.23
CA TYR A 88 -9.04 24.17 0.04
C TYR A 88 -8.97 25.12 1.23
N GLN A 89 -10.10 25.55 1.80
CA GLN A 89 -10.10 26.40 3.01
C GLN A 89 -9.50 25.65 4.20
N ASN A 90 -9.72 24.34 4.30
CA ASN A 90 -9.06 23.52 5.31
C ASN A 90 -7.55 23.36 5.05
N LEU A 91 -7.11 23.21 3.80
CA LEU A 91 -5.69 23.19 3.43
C LEU A 91 -4.98 24.52 3.67
N LYS A 92 -5.63 25.64 3.35
CA LYS A 92 -5.14 26.97 3.69
C LYS A 92 -5.02 27.09 5.21
N ARG A 93 -5.93 26.51 6.00
CA ARG A 93 -5.80 26.52 7.47
C ARG A 93 -4.73 25.57 8.02
N THR A 94 -4.53 24.38 7.43
CA THR A 94 -3.59 23.36 7.94
C THR A 94 -2.16 23.54 7.43
N ILE A 95 -1.98 24.03 6.19
CA ILE A 95 -0.67 24.27 5.56
C ILE A 95 -0.24 25.74 5.72
N PHE A 96 -1.18 26.72 5.74
CA PHE A 96 -0.91 28.13 6.11
C PHE A 96 -1.18 28.46 7.59
N LYS A 97 -0.84 27.54 8.49
CA LYS A 97 -0.34 27.94 9.81
C LYS A 97 1.09 27.44 10.04
N PRO A 98 2.10 27.87 9.27
CA PRO A 98 3.43 27.91 9.80
C PRO A 98 3.51 29.22 10.59
N LYS A 99 3.87 29.14 11.87
CA LYS A 99 4.55 30.26 12.49
C LYS A 99 3.75 31.57 12.52
N GLU A 100 2.43 31.57 12.66
CA GLU A 100 1.75 32.76 13.21
C GLU A 100 1.79 32.72 14.73
N ILE A 101 1.71 31.52 15.32
CA ILE A 101 2.00 31.32 16.74
C ILE A 101 3.50 31.53 16.95
N ASP A 102 4.39 31.05 16.07
CA ASP A 102 5.81 31.35 16.20
C ASP A 102 6.18 32.76 15.72
N LYS A 103 5.55 33.43 14.74
CA LYS A 103 5.84 34.85 14.45
C LYS A 103 5.22 35.78 15.48
N LYS A 104 4.05 35.47 16.07
CA LYS A 104 3.52 36.22 17.21
C LYS A 104 4.33 35.93 18.46
N ASN A 105 4.76 34.69 18.72
CA ASN A 105 5.66 34.37 19.84
C ASN A 105 7.08 34.90 19.62
N PHE A 106 7.56 34.99 18.38
CA PHE A 106 8.87 35.56 18.04
C PHE A 106 8.79 37.09 17.95
N GLN A 107 7.65 37.69 17.58
CA GLN A 107 7.39 39.13 17.76
C GLN A 107 7.09 39.49 19.22
N PHE A 108 6.50 38.59 20.01
CA PHE A 108 6.31 38.74 21.45
C PHE A 108 7.65 38.57 22.16
N GLN A 109 8.50 37.63 21.76
CA GLN A 109 9.89 37.49 22.24
C GLN A 109 10.81 38.60 21.71
N LEU A 110 10.61 39.13 20.50
CA LEU A 110 11.31 40.33 20.00
C LEU A 110 10.81 41.62 20.66
N ASN A 111 9.53 41.71 21.02
CA ASN A 111 8.99 42.85 21.77
C ASN A 111 9.32 42.74 23.26
N ASP A 112 9.37 41.54 23.85
CA ASP A 112 9.80 41.30 25.23
C ASP A 112 11.32 41.49 25.36
N SER A 113 12.11 41.06 24.37
CA SER A 113 13.55 41.36 24.33
C SER A 113 13.81 42.85 24.06
N LYS A 114 13.02 43.53 23.21
CA LYS A 114 13.10 45.00 23.06
C LYS A 114 12.58 45.75 24.29
N ILE A 115 11.58 45.24 25.02
CA ILE A 115 11.08 45.84 26.27
C ILE A 115 12.05 45.57 27.44
N SER A 116 12.88 44.53 27.37
CA SER A 116 13.86 44.22 28.42
C SER A 116 15.28 44.79 28.14
N THR A 117 15.66 45.08 26.89
CA THR A 117 17.00 45.63 26.57
C THR A 117 17.05 47.05 25.99
N SER A 118 15.91 47.74 25.84
CA SER A 118 15.90 49.17 25.40
C SER A 118 15.28 50.15 26.40
N LYS A 119 15.29 49.83 27.70
CA LYS A 119 14.86 50.76 28.78
C LYS A 119 15.91 51.11 29.82
N LYS A 120 17.19 50.87 29.54
CA LYS A 120 18.30 51.44 30.33
C LYS A 120 19.50 51.64 29.41
N LEU A 121 19.50 52.77 28.69
CA LEU A 121 20.64 53.65 28.45
C LEU A 121 20.34 54.52 27.21
N VAL A 122 20.43 55.84 27.45
CA VAL A 122 20.59 56.92 26.47
C VAL A 122 19.31 57.44 25.78
N ASN A 123 18.57 58.32 26.46
CA ASN A 123 18.55 59.77 26.15
C ASN A 123 17.39 60.50 26.84
N SER A 124 17.71 61.43 27.72
CA SER A 124 17.16 62.80 27.65
C SER A 124 17.92 63.70 28.60
N SER A 125 18.81 64.49 28.01
CA SER A 125 19.40 65.67 28.62
C SER A 125 18.36 66.79 28.59
N ILE A 126 18.15 67.43 29.75
CA ILE A 126 17.77 68.84 29.99
C ILE A 126 16.35 69.27 29.60
N GLN A 127 15.53 69.62 30.61
CA GLN A 127 15.07 71.00 30.86
C GLN A 127 14.35 71.15 32.23
N ALA A 128 14.94 72.00 33.08
CA ALA A 128 14.41 72.96 34.06
C ALA A 128 13.26 72.63 35.08
N ASP A 129 13.65 72.62 36.37
CA ASP A 129 13.11 73.34 37.57
C ASP A 129 11.61 73.34 37.98
N PRO A 130 11.25 73.60 39.27
CA PRO A 130 11.90 73.21 40.55
C PRO A 130 10.88 72.76 41.65
N LYS A 131 11.43 72.30 42.80
CA LYS A 131 10.81 72.13 44.16
C LYS A 131 9.97 70.87 44.45
N LYS A 132 10.51 69.97 45.29
CA LYS A 132 10.05 69.72 46.69
C LYS A 132 10.81 68.57 47.39
N LYS A 133 11.50 68.96 48.48
CA LYS A 133 11.66 68.31 49.80
C LYS A 133 12.21 66.87 49.91
N GLU A 134 13.45 66.83 50.38
CA GLU A 134 14.02 65.96 51.43
C GLU A 134 13.14 64.82 51.97
N LYS A 135 13.70 63.60 51.96
CA LYS A 135 13.62 62.67 53.10
C LYS A 135 14.77 61.64 53.06
N GLU A 136 15.23 61.32 54.26
CA GLU A 136 16.51 60.73 54.66
C GLU A 136 16.78 59.31 54.16
N VAL A 137 18.07 59.00 53.97
CA VAL A 137 18.63 57.67 53.69
C VAL A 137 19.04 57.00 55.01
N PRO A 138 18.60 55.77 55.33
CA PRO A 138 19.18 55.01 56.42
C PRO A 138 20.50 54.35 55.97
N LYS A 139 21.57 54.59 56.73
CA LYS A 139 22.91 54.03 56.54
C LYS A 139 22.88 52.50 56.69
N LEU A 140 23.30 51.77 55.66
CA LEU A 140 23.63 50.34 55.75
C LEU A 140 25.12 50.17 56.01
N ASN A 141 25.43 49.37 57.04
CA ASN A 141 26.75 49.10 57.58
C ASN A 141 27.72 48.54 56.52
N SER A 142 29.00 48.92 56.66
CA SER A 142 30.12 48.53 55.81
C SER A 142 30.30 47.01 55.77
N ILE A 143 29.90 46.38 54.66
CA ILE A 143 30.30 45.01 54.34
C ILE A 143 31.75 45.07 53.84
N ASP A 144 32.59 44.25 54.45
CA ASP A 144 34.04 44.20 54.29
C ASP A 144 34.46 44.02 52.82
N ARG A 145 35.24 44.96 52.25
CA ARG A 145 35.63 44.96 50.82
C ARG A 145 36.35 43.67 50.39
N LYS A 146 37.13 43.06 51.29
CA LYS A 146 37.84 41.79 51.08
C LYS A 146 36.89 40.60 50.90
N SER A 147 35.74 40.60 51.57
CA SER A 147 34.72 39.56 51.42
C SER A 147 34.00 39.65 50.08
N ILE A 148 33.80 40.87 49.57
CA ILE A 148 33.22 41.11 48.24
C ILE A 148 34.17 40.66 47.14
N GLU A 149 35.48 40.97 47.24
CA GLU A 149 36.49 40.51 46.28
C GLU A 149 36.62 38.99 46.26
N LYS A 150 36.56 38.32 47.43
CA LYS A 150 36.57 36.87 47.52
C LYS A 150 35.34 36.23 46.85
N LEU A 151 34.16 36.80 47.06
CA LEU A 151 32.93 36.34 46.39
C LEU A 151 32.97 36.57 44.88
N LEU A 152 33.57 37.67 44.42
CA LEU A 152 33.72 37.97 43.00
C LEU A 152 34.71 37.01 42.31
N LEU A 153 35.81 36.67 42.99
CA LEU A 153 36.79 35.70 42.50
C LEU A 153 36.19 34.29 42.45
N GLU A 154 35.41 33.92 43.47
CA GLU A 154 34.71 32.63 43.50
C GLU A 154 33.60 32.54 42.46
N ALA A 155 32.89 33.64 42.17
CA ALA A 155 31.92 33.72 41.09
C ALA A 155 32.58 33.55 39.71
N LYS A 156 33.71 34.22 39.46
CA LYS A 156 34.50 34.05 38.22
C LYS A 156 34.99 32.61 38.05
N PHE A 157 35.46 31.99 39.13
CA PHE A 157 35.90 30.59 39.09
C PHE A 157 34.73 29.63 38.80
N LYS A 158 33.57 29.84 39.43
CA LYS A 158 32.36 29.04 39.14
C LYS A 158 31.90 29.23 37.69
N GLU A 159 31.92 30.46 37.19
CA GLU A 159 31.59 30.77 35.79
C GLU A 159 32.55 30.06 34.82
N GLU A 160 33.86 30.04 35.11
CA GLU A 160 34.85 29.32 34.31
C GLU A 160 34.66 27.80 34.35
N GLN A 161 34.28 27.23 35.50
CA GLN A 161 33.96 25.79 35.58
C GLN A 161 32.68 25.47 34.80
N GLU A 162 31.67 26.34 34.85
CA GLU A 162 30.45 26.19 34.08
C GLU A 162 30.69 26.30 32.56
N THR A 163 31.52 27.22 32.10
CA THR A 163 31.87 27.33 30.67
C THR A 163 32.65 26.11 30.21
N ARG A 164 33.63 25.63 30.98
CA ARG A 164 34.35 24.38 30.69
C ARG A 164 33.41 23.18 30.60
N LEU A 165 32.42 23.09 31.50
CA LEU A 165 31.43 22.02 31.47
C LEU A 165 30.51 22.14 30.24
N ARG A 166 30.10 23.36 29.86
CA ARG A 166 29.32 23.62 28.64
C ARG A 166 30.12 23.24 27.38
N ASP A 167 31.39 23.59 27.32
CA ASP A 167 32.28 23.26 26.20
C ASP A 167 32.55 21.76 26.11
N SER A 168 32.73 21.08 27.25
CA SER A 168 32.85 19.61 27.29
C SER A 168 31.58 18.94 26.78
N LYS A 169 30.41 19.38 27.23
CA LYS A 169 29.11 18.88 26.76
C LYS A 169 28.89 19.16 25.27
N LEU A 170 29.30 20.34 24.78
CA LEU A 170 29.21 20.68 23.36
C LEU A 170 30.11 19.79 22.50
N LYS A 171 31.33 19.51 22.94
CA LYS A 171 32.26 18.58 22.27
C LYS A 171 31.70 17.15 22.25
N GLU A 172 31.09 16.69 23.33
CA GLU A 172 30.42 15.38 23.36
C GLU A 172 29.23 15.32 22.40
N GLN A 173 28.40 16.37 22.36
CA GLN A 173 27.31 16.47 21.40
C GLN A 173 27.81 16.47 19.95
N GLN A 174 28.88 17.20 19.65
CA GLN A 174 29.50 17.21 18.32
C GLN A 174 30.02 15.83 17.92
N LYS A 175 30.68 15.10 18.84
CA LYS A 175 31.14 13.73 18.59
C LYS A 175 29.97 12.79 18.29
N LEU A 176 28.86 12.91 19.03
CA LEU A 176 27.66 12.11 18.80
C LEU A 176 27.05 12.39 17.43
N VAL A 177 26.94 13.66 17.04
CA VAL A 177 26.43 14.06 15.71
C VAL A 177 27.35 13.54 14.60
N GLU A 178 28.67 13.60 14.79
CA GLU A 178 29.62 13.07 13.81
C GLU A 178 29.52 11.54 13.67
N GLN A 179 29.34 10.81 14.78
CA GLN A 179 29.06 9.37 14.76
C GLN A 179 27.78 9.05 14.00
N GLN A 180 26.68 9.77 14.29
CA GLN A 180 25.41 9.60 13.57
C GLN A 180 25.55 9.90 12.07
N ARG A 181 26.36 10.91 11.70
CA ARG A 181 26.65 11.23 10.30
C ARG A 181 27.42 10.11 9.61
N LYS A 182 28.45 9.55 10.24
CA LYS A 182 29.22 8.42 9.70
C LYS A 182 28.35 7.17 9.53
N GLU A 183 27.52 6.84 10.52
CA GLU A 183 26.56 5.74 10.40
C GLU A 183 25.55 5.95 9.27
N LEU A 184 25.07 7.18 9.09
CA LEU A 184 24.14 7.51 8.01
C LEU A 184 24.82 7.42 6.64
N GLU A 185 26.07 7.86 6.53
CA GLU A 185 26.88 7.74 5.32
C GLU A 185 27.17 6.28 4.96
N GLU A 186 27.49 5.43 5.94
CA GLU A 186 27.65 3.98 5.75
C GLU A 186 26.35 3.33 5.30
N LYS A 187 25.21 3.68 5.91
CA LYS A 187 23.88 3.18 5.51
C LYS A 187 23.55 3.59 4.07
N MET A 188 23.83 4.84 3.70
CA MET A 188 23.62 5.33 2.33
C MET A 188 24.56 4.64 1.33
N SER A 189 25.82 4.42 1.68
CA SER A 189 26.79 3.67 0.88
C SER A 189 26.34 2.24 0.64
N LEU A 190 25.87 1.56 1.70
CA LEU A 190 25.34 0.20 1.59
C LEU A 190 24.07 0.15 0.73
N GLN A 191 23.18 1.13 0.86
CA GLN A 191 22.00 1.23 -0.01
C GLN A 191 22.39 1.44 -1.47
N ARG A 192 23.36 2.33 -1.76
CA ARG A 192 23.87 2.54 -3.13
C ARG A 192 24.43 1.25 -3.74
N LYS A 193 25.28 0.53 -3.01
CA LYS A 193 25.80 -0.78 -3.44
C LYS A 193 24.68 -1.78 -3.74
N LYS A 194 23.66 -1.87 -2.88
CA LYS A 194 22.49 -2.74 -3.13
C LYS A 194 21.72 -2.32 -4.37
N THR A 195 21.51 -1.03 -4.59
CA THR A 195 20.81 -0.54 -5.79
C THR A 195 21.60 -0.77 -7.07
N GLU A 196 22.93 -0.63 -7.02
CA GLU A 196 23.84 -0.90 -8.13
C GLU A 196 23.87 -2.39 -8.47
N GLU A 197 23.92 -3.27 -7.45
CA GLU A 197 23.86 -4.72 -7.63
C GLU A 197 22.52 -5.15 -8.27
N LEU A 198 21.40 -4.60 -7.80
CA LEU A 198 20.08 -4.85 -8.41
C LEU A 198 20.02 -4.33 -9.86
N ALA A 199 20.61 -3.16 -10.13
CA ALA A 199 20.69 -2.62 -11.47
C ALA A 199 21.59 -3.48 -12.39
N ALA A 200 22.68 -4.04 -11.87
CA ALA A 200 23.55 -4.96 -12.60
C ALA A 200 22.84 -6.27 -12.94
N LYS A 201 22.14 -6.89 -11.98
CA LYS A 201 21.32 -8.10 -12.21
C LYS A 201 20.25 -7.87 -13.27
N LEU A 202 19.56 -6.72 -13.22
CA LEU A 202 18.56 -6.37 -14.22
C LEU A 202 19.17 -6.17 -15.63
N ARG A 203 20.39 -5.62 -15.73
CA ARG A 203 21.10 -5.49 -17.00
C ARG A 203 21.50 -6.86 -17.56
N GLU A 204 21.97 -7.76 -16.71
CA GLU A 204 22.32 -9.12 -17.11
C GLU A 204 21.10 -9.91 -17.58
N GLU A 205 19.99 -9.84 -16.84
CA GLU A 205 18.72 -10.46 -17.23
C GLU A 205 18.23 -9.95 -18.60
N LYS A 206 18.31 -8.62 -18.83
CA LYS A 206 17.98 -8.03 -20.14
C LYS A 206 18.87 -8.53 -21.26
N ARG A 207 20.18 -8.68 -21.01
CA ARG A 207 21.12 -9.24 -22.00
C ARG A 207 20.76 -10.68 -22.36
N ILE A 208 20.46 -11.51 -21.36
CA ILE A 208 20.06 -12.91 -21.59
C ILE A 208 18.74 -12.96 -22.39
N LEU A 209 17.78 -12.10 -22.08
CA LEU A 209 16.52 -12.04 -22.82
C LEU A 209 16.74 -11.59 -24.27
N GLU A 210 17.57 -10.58 -24.50
CA GLU A 210 17.90 -10.10 -25.83
C GLU A 210 18.64 -11.16 -26.66
N GLU A 211 19.57 -11.89 -26.04
CA GLU A 211 20.27 -13.01 -26.67
C GLU A 211 19.31 -14.14 -27.06
N LYS A 212 18.36 -14.50 -26.18
CA LYS A 212 17.29 -15.45 -26.51
C LYS A 212 16.45 -14.99 -27.69
N ARG A 213 16.08 -13.70 -27.74
CA ARG A 213 15.29 -13.12 -28.83
C ARG A 213 16.06 -13.17 -30.15
N ARG A 214 17.35 -12.82 -30.15
CA ARG A 214 18.22 -12.95 -31.34
C ARG A 214 18.39 -14.40 -31.79
N ALA A 215 18.47 -15.35 -30.86
CA ALA A 215 18.53 -16.77 -31.19
C ALA A 215 17.22 -17.26 -31.84
N GLU A 216 16.08 -16.78 -31.38
CA GLU A 216 14.77 -17.08 -31.98
C GLU A 216 14.62 -16.44 -33.36
N GLU A 217 15.02 -15.17 -33.52
CA GLU A 217 15.06 -14.48 -34.82
C GLU A 217 15.91 -15.26 -35.83
N ARG A 218 17.11 -15.72 -35.44
CA ARG A 218 17.97 -16.56 -36.29
C ARG A 218 17.31 -17.89 -36.68
N LYS A 219 16.57 -18.53 -35.76
CA LYS A 219 15.83 -19.77 -36.07
C LYS A 219 14.74 -19.51 -37.10
N GLN A 220 14.00 -18.42 -36.96
CA GLN A 220 12.96 -18.03 -37.92
C GLN A 220 13.55 -17.68 -39.29
N GLU A 221 14.70 -17.00 -39.33
CA GLU A 221 15.41 -16.73 -40.58
C GLU A 221 15.86 -18.00 -41.28
N LEU A 222 16.44 -18.96 -40.55
CA LEU A 222 16.83 -20.26 -41.09
C LEU A 222 15.61 -21.05 -41.59
N GLU A 223 14.49 -21.01 -40.89
CA GLU A 223 13.25 -21.65 -41.33
C GLU A 223 12.69 -21.00 -42.60
N LYS A 224 12.68 -19.66 -42.67
CA LYS A 224 12.31 -18.92 -43.88
C LYS A 224 13.22 -19.27 -45.06
N GLN A 225 14.53 -19.39 -44.84
CA GLN A 225 15.48 -19.82 -45.88
C GLN A 225 15.16 -21.23 -46.36
N LYS A 226 14.88 -22.18 -45.46
CA LYS A 226 14.48 -23.55 -45.83
C LYS A 226 13.20 -23.59 -46.66
N ILE A 227 12.18 -22.82 -46.26
CA ILE A 227 10.93 -22.72 -47.02
C ILE A 227 11.19 -22.14 -48.42
N LEU A 228 12.02 -21.11 -48.52
CA LEU A 228 12.35 -20.49 -49.79
C LEU A 228 13.15 -21.44 -50.70
N GLU A 229 14.08 -22.21 -50.14
CA GLU A 229 14.81 -23.25 -50.85
C GLU A 229 13.88 -24.38 -51.33
N GLN A 230 12.92 -24.81 -50.51
CA GLN A 230 11.90 -25.79 -50.91
C GLN A 230 11.05 -25.28 -52.07
N LYS A 231 10.54 -24.04 -51.98
CA LYS A 231 9.78 -23.42 -53.08
C LYS A 231 10.59 -23.35 -54.37
N LEU A 232 11.89 -23.04 -54.27
CA LEU A 232 12.77 -22.98 -55.44
C LEU A 232 13.04 -24.37 -56.05
N LYS A 233 13.05 -25.43 -55.23
CA LYS A 233 13.11 -26.83 -55.71
C LYS A 233 11.79 -27.25 -56.38
N GLU A 234 10.66 -26.90 -55.78
CA GLU A 234 9.33 -27.16 -56.34
C GLU A 234 9.12 -26.41 -57.67
N GLU A 235 9.53 -25.15 -57.75
CA GLU A 235 9.46 -24.35 -58.97
C GLU A 235 10.36 -24.94 -60.07
N LYS A 236 11.60 -25.35 -59.74
CA LYS A 236 12.48 -26.04 -60.69
C LYS A 236 11.87 -27.36 -61.18
N ALA A 237 11.25 -28.14 -60.30
CA ALA A 237 10.57 -29.38 -60.68
C ALA A 237 9.36 -29.11 -61.59
N ALA A 238 8.57 -28.08 -61.30
CA ALA A 238 7.44 -27.66 -62.12
C ALA A 238 7.89 -27.21 -63.52
N ARG A 239 8.96 -26.41 -63.62
CA ARG A 239 9.56 -26.00 -64.91
C ARG A 239 10.03 -27.20 -65.72
N LEU A 240 10.65 -28.20 -65.08
CA LEU A 240 11.09 -29.42 -65.76
C LEU A 240 9.90 -30.24 -66.31
N ILE A 241 8.77 -30.24 -65.61
CA ILE A 241 7.53 -30.89 -66.08
C ILE A 241 6.91 -30.11 -67.23
N GLU A 242 6.88 -28.78 -67.15
CA GLU A 242 6.37 -27.91 -68.20
C GLU A 242 7.20 -28.01 -69.49
N GLU A 243 8.54 -28.03 -69.36
CA GLU A 243 9.45 -28.24 -70.49
C GLU A 243 9.21 -29.60 -71.17
N LYS A 244 8.99 -30.67 -70.39
CA LYS A 244 8.63 -31.99 -70.93
C LYS A 244 7.29 -31.98 -71.67
N LYS A 245 6.27 -31.29 -71.14
CA LYS A 245 4.96 -31.14 -71.80
C LYS A 245 5.07 -30.36 -73.10
N LEU A 246 5.85 -29.28 -73.10
CA LEU A 246 6.09 -28.47 -74.29
C LEU A 246 6.80 -29.30 -75.38
N ALA A 247 7.79 -30.12 -75.00
CA ALA A 247 8.48 -31.02 -75.91
C ALA A 247 7.55 -32.12 -76.47
N GLU A 248 6.61 -32.63 -75.67
CA GLU A 248 5.60 -33.61 -76.11
C GLU A 248 4.57 -32.97 -77.06
N GLU A 249 4.11 -31.76 -76.74
CA GLU A 249 3.20 -30.99 -77.60
C GLU A 249 3.84 -30.68 -78.96
N GLN A 250 5.13 -30.35 -79.00
CA GLN A 250 5.87 -30.16 -80.25
C GLN A 250 5.94 -31.46 -81.08
N LYS A 251 6.14 -32.62 -80.45
CA LYS A 251 6.12 -33.92 -81.15
C LYS A 251 4.75 -34.24 -81.74
N ILE A 252 3.68 -33.99 -80.99
CA ILE A 252 2.30 -34.19 -81.46
C ILE A 252 1.97 -33.24 -82.61
N ALA A 253 2.42 -31.98 -82.54
CA ALA A 253 2.25 -31.02 -83.63
C ALA A 253 3.00 -31.43 -84.90
N GLU A 254 4.22 -31.98 -84.77
CA GLU A 254 4.99 -32.51 -85.89
C GLU A 254 4.33 -33.75 -86.51
N GLU A 255 3.81 -34.66 -85.69
CA GLU A 255 3.08 -35.84 -86.15
C GLU A 255 1.80 -35.46 -86.90
N LYS A 256 1.04 -34.49 -86.38
CA LYS A 256 -0.14 -33.93 -87.08
C LYS A 256 0.21 -33.30 -88.42
N ARG A 257 1.35 -32.59 -88.52
CA ARG A 257 1.84 -32.05 -89.79
C ARG A 257 2.15 -33.14 -90.80
N LYS A 258 2.83 -34.22 -90.39
CA LYS A 258 3.12 -35.37 -91.25
C LYS A 258 1.85 -36.08 -91.74
N LEU A 259 0.83 -36.21 -90.89
CA LEU A 259 -0.48 -36.75 -91.27
C LEU A 259 -1.21 -35.86 -92.29
N LEU A 260 -1.23 -34.55 -92.06
CA LEU A 260 -1.84 -33.59 -92.98
C LEU A 260 -1.13 -33.59 -94.35
N GLU A 261 0.19 -33.70 -94.35
CA GLU A 261 1.00 -33.81 -95.59
C GLU A 261 0.68 -35.09 -96.36
N LYS A 262 0.55 -36.23 -95.67
CA LYS A 262 0.09 -37.50 -96.28
C LYS A 262 -1.32 -37.37 -96.86
N GLN A 263 -2.25 -36.71 -96.16
CA GLN A 263 -3.60 -36.48 -96.67
C GLN A 263 -3.62 -35.59 -97.92
N LYS A 264 -2.82 -34.51 -97.94
CA LYS A 264 -2.67 -33.65 -99.12
C LYS A 264 -2.06 -34.40 -100.31
N ALA A 265 -1.12 -35.32 -100.07
CA ALA A 265 -0.56 -36.16 -101.13
C ALA A 265 -1.60 -37.13 -101.72
N ILE A 266 -2.50 -37.68 -100.88
CA ILE A 266 -3.62 -38.52 -101.34
C ILE A 266 -4.66 -37.68 -102.10
N GLU A 267 -5.02 -36.50 -101.58
CA GLU A 267 -5.97 -35.60 -102.25
C GLU A 267 -5.45 -35.13 -103.62
N LYS A 268 -4.14 -34.88 -103.72
CA LYS A 268 -3.49 -34.56 -105.01
C LYS A 268 -3.62 -35.70 -106.01
N LYS A 269 -3.40 -36.96 -105.59
CA LYS A 269 -3.60 -38.14 -106.45
C LYS A 269 -5.06 -38.30 -106.88
N ILE A 270 -6.02 -38.06 -105.99
CA ILE A 270 -7.46 -38.10 -106.31
C ILE A 270 -7.85 -36.98 -107.29
N ARG A 271 -7.26 -35.79 -107.17
CA ARG A 271 -7.47 -34.69 -108.15
C ARG A 271 -6.87 -35.01 -109.51
N GLU A 272 -5.69 -35.62 -109.56
CA GLU A 272 -5.06 -36.07 -110.81
C GLU A 272 -5.90 -37.18 -111.48
N GLU A 273 -6.48 -38.10 -110.70
CA GLU A 273 -7.40 -39.14 -111.19
C GLU A 273 -8.76 -38.58 -111.66
N LYS A 274 -9.31 -37.58 -110.95
CA LYS A 274 -10.54 -36.87 -111.38
C LYS A 274 -10.33 -36.01 -112.62
N ALA A 275 -9.14 -35.40 -112.78
CA ALA A 275 -8.80 -34.65 -113.98
C ALA A 275 -8.65 -35.55 -115.23
N ALA A 276 -8.27 -36.82 -115.04
CA ALA A 276 -8.28 -37.82 -116.11
C ALA A 276 -9.70 -38.23 -116.52
N ARG A 277 -10.64 -38.34 -115.57
CA ARG A 277 -12.05 -38.69 -115.85
C ARG A 277 -12.88 -37.55 -116.46
N LEU A 278 -12.57 -36.29 -116.14
CA LEU A 278 -13.28 -35.11 -116.69
C LEU A 278 -12.94 -34.77 -118.16
N LYS A 279 -12.01 -35.51 -118.79
CA LYS A 279 -11.75 -35.45 -120.24
C LYS A 279 -12.66 -36.35 -121.07
N GLU A 280 -13.42 -37.24 -120.44
CA GLU A 280 -14.32 -38.19 -121.12
C GLU A 280 -15.80 -37.72 -121.09
N GLU A 281 -16.17 -36.84 -120.16
CA GLU A 281 -17.56 -36.42 -119.92
C GLU A 281 -17.89 -35.00 -120.44
N LYS A 282 -17.18 -34.52 -121.45
CA LYS A 282 -17.49 -33.27 -122.18
C LYS A 282 -17.75 -33.51 -123.66
N ARG A 283 -18.60 -34.48 -123.96
CA ARG A 283 -19.06 -34.72 -125.35
C ARG A 283 -20.56 -35.01 -125.53
N LEU A 284 -21.42 -34.63 -124.59
CA LEU A 284 -22.87 -34.60 -124.84
C LEU A 284 -23.59 -33.74 -123.79
N ALA A 285 -23.99 -32.53 -124.20
CA ALA A 285 -25.22 -31.83 -123.77
C ALA A 285 -25.10 -30.36 -124.18
N GLU A 286 -25.28 -30.12 -125.47
CA GLU A 286 -25.58 -28.81 -126.03
C GLU A 286 -26.96 -28.92 -126.71
N GLU A 287 -27.71 -27.81 -126.69
CA GLU A 287 -29.11 -27.63 -127.11
C GLU A 287 -30.19 -27.95 -126.05
N LYS A 288 -31.21 -27.13 -125.80
CA LYS A 288 -31.79 -25.95 -126.45
C LYS A 288 -32.65 -25.23 -125.38
N ARG A 289 -32.46 -23.93 -125.13
CA ARG A 289 -33.15 -22.76 -125.72
C ARG A 289 -34.66 -22.61 -125.39
N LYS A 290 -34.93 -21.50 -124.69
CA LYS A 290 -36.00 -20.46 -124.88
C LYS A 290 -37.49 -20.84 -124.89
N ALA A 291 -38.25 -20.20 -123.98
CA ALA A 291 -39.43 -19.43 -124.34
C ALA A 291 -39.64 -18.29 -123.33
N GLU A 292 -39.77 -17.09 -123.88
CA GLU A 292 -40.06 -15.80 -123.24
C GLU A 292 -41.56 -15.52 -123.40
N GLU A 293 -42.10 -14.57 -122.63
CA GLU A 293 -43.50 -14.11 -122.59
C GLU A 293 -44.42 -14.96 -121.71
N GLN A 294 -44.90 -14.49 -120.55
CA GLN A 294 -45.69 -13.27 -120.40
C GLN A 294 -45.32 -12.54 -119.11
N ARG A 295 -44.84 -11.31 -119.32
CA ARG A 295 -43.89 -10.60 -118.44
C ARG A 295 -44.50 -9.32 -117.85
N LEU A 296 -45.75 -9.37 -117.38
CA LEU A 296 -46.42 -8.21 -116.77
C LEU A 296 -47.17 -8.48 -115.46
N ALA A 297 -47.45 -9.74 -115.09
CA ALA A 297 -47.93 -10.08 -113.74
C ALA A 297 -46.78 -10.32 -112.73
N GLU A 298 -45.56 -10.50 -113.22
CA GLU A 298 -44.39 -10.80 -112.39
C GLU A 298 -43.71 -9.55 -111.81
N LEU A 299 -43.98 -8.35 -112.36
CA LEU A 299 -43.40 -7.09 -111.87
C LEU A 299 -44.13 -6.53 -110.64
N GLU A 300 -45.45 -6.71 -110.52
CA GLU A 300 -46.18 -6.39 -109.29
C GLU A 300 -45.95 -7.45 -108.20
N ARG A 301 -45.90 -8.74 -108.55
CA ARG A 301 -45.51 -9.78 -107.59
C ARG A 301 -44.07 -9.62 -107.08
N LYS A 302 -43.10 -9.29 -107.93
CA LYS A 302 -41.71 -9.02 -107.48
C LYS A 302 -41.57 -7.72 -106.69
N ALA A 303 -42.43 -6.73 -106.89
CA ALA A 303 -42.43 -5.49 -106.10
C ALA A 303 -43.05 -5.72 -104.71
N GLU A 304 -44.13 -6.48 -104.62
CA GLU A 304 -44.77 -6.83 -103.35
C GLU A 304 -43.94 -7.86 -102.57
N GLU A 305 -43.33 -8.84 -103.23
CA GLU A 305 -42.39 -9.79 -102.66
C GLU A 305 -41.09 -9.10 -102.19
N LYS A 306 -40.62 -8.06 -102.89
CA LYS A 306 -39.51 -7.21 -102.41
C LYS A 306 -39.89 -6.39 -101.18
N ARG A 307 -41.10 -5.82 -101.11
CA ARG A 307 -41.56 -5.09 -99.91
C ARG A 307 -41.81 -6.02 -98.72
N LEU A 308 -42.35 -7.21 -98.95
CA LEU A 308 -42.53 -8.22 -97.89
C LEU A 308 -41.17 -8.74 -97.42
N ALA A 309 -40.21 -8.99 -98.33
CA ALA A 309 -38.86 -9.39 -97.99
C ALA A 309 -38.08 -8.27 -97.28
N GLU A 310 -38.29 -7.00 -97.62
CA GLU A 310 -37.71 -5.87 -96.88
C GLU A 310 -38.33 -5.72 -95.49
N GLN A 311 -39.66 -5.84 -95.35
CA GLN A 311 -40.32 -5.83 -94.03
C GLN A 311 -39.87 -7.02 -93.17
N GLN A 312 -39.74 -8.21 -93.74
CA GLN A 312 -39.22 -9.38 -93.04
C GLN A 312 -37.76 -9.18 -92.63
N LYS A 313 -36.89 -8.65 -93.49
CA LYS A 313 -35.50 -8.32 -93.13
C LYS A 313 -35.41 -7.23 -92.08
N LEU A 314 -36.30 -6.26 -92.07
CA LEU A 314 -36.33 -5.20 -91.06
C LEU A 314 -36.81 -5.75 -89.71
N ALA A 315 -37.86 -6.57 -89.71
CA ALA A 315 -38.36 -7.26 -88.51
C ALA A 315 -37.33 -8.26 -87.95
N GLU A 316 -36.63 -9.00 -88.82
CA GLU A 316 -35.55 -9.90 -88.43
C GLU A 316 -34.36 -9.14 -87.86
N LYS A 317 -33.96 -8.01 -88.47
CA LYS A 317 -32.93 -7.11 -87.91
C LYS A 317 -33.33 -6.54 -86.55
N GLN A 318 -34.60 -6.17 -86.36
CA GLN A 318 -35.10 -5.69 -85.06
C GLN A 318 -35.09 -6.79 -84.00
N ARG A 319 -35.53 -8.02 -84.33
CA ARG A 319 -35.45 -9.17 -83.42
C ARG A 319 -34.01 -9.51 -83.05
N LEU A 320 -33.09 -9.51 -84.03
CA LEU A 320 -31.67 -9.77 -83.78
C LEU A 320 -31.02 -8.67 -82.92
N ALA A 321 -31.45 -7.41 -83.08
CA ALA A 321 -30.99 -6.30 -82.24
C ALA A 321 -31.53 -6.40 -80.81
N GLU A 322 -32.78 -6.80 -80.64
CA GLU A 322 -33.40 -7.00 -79.31
C GLU A 322 -32.80 -8.23 -78.59
N GLU A 323 -32.52 -9.31 -79.31
CA GLU A 323 -31.83 -10.50 -78.80
C GLU A 323 -30.39 -10.16 -78.35
N LYS A 324 -29.67 -9.35 -79.13
CA LYS A 324 -28.35 -8.84 -78.73
C LYS A 324 -28.42 -7.98 -77.47
N ARG A 325 -29.41 -7.09 -77.35
CA ARG A 325 -29.60 -6.27 -76.14
C ARG A 325 -29.91 -7.13 -74.91
N LYS A 326 -30.79 -8.14 -75.02
CA LYS A 326 -31.08 -9.07 -73.91
C LYS A 326 -29.86 -9.90 -73.52
N ALA A 327 -29.08 -10.37 -74.49
CA ALA A 327 -27.83 -11.10 -74.21
C ALA A 327 -26.77 -10.21 -73.53
N GLU A 328 -26.69 -8.93 -73.91
CA GLU A 328 -25.78 -7.96 -73.31
C GLU A 328 -26.21 -7.56 -71.89
N GLU A 329 -27.52 -7.38 -71.66
CA GLU A 329 -28.10 -7.11 -70.33
C GLU A 329 -27.90 -8.31 -69.38
N GLN A 330 -28.07 -9.54 -69.86
CA GLN A 330 -27.77 -10.75 -69.09
C GLN A 330 -26.29 -10.85 -68.71
N ARG A 331 -25.38 -10.51 -69.63
CA ARG A 331 -23.93 -10.46 -69.33
C ARG A 331 -23.61 -9.39 -68.28
N LEU A 332 -24.24 -8.22 -68.35
CA LEU A 332 -24.04 -7.16 -67.37
C LEU A 332 -24.53 -7.59 -65.97
N ALA A 333 -25.71 -8.23 -65.90
CA ALA A 333 -26.27 -8.75 -64.66
C ALA A 333 -25.41 -9.89 -64.07
N GLU A 334 -24.84 -10.75 -64.92
CA GLU A 334 -23.94 -11.82 -64.48
C GLU A 334 -22.61 -11.25 -63.96
N LEU A 335 -22.06 -10.21 -64.61
CA LEU A 335 -20.87 -9.49 -64.13
C LEU A 335 -21.13 -8.82 -62.78
N GLN A 336 -22.27 -8.16 -62.60
CA GLN A 336 -22.65 -7.56 -61.32
C GLN A 336 -22.81 -8.60 -60.21
N ARG A 337 -23.39 -9.77 -60.51
CA ARG A 337 -23.48 -10.89 -59.55
C ARG A 337 -22.10 -11.41 -59.15
N LYS A 338 -21.19 -11.59 -60.11
CA LYS A 338 -19.81 -12.04 -59.84
C LYS A 338 -19.04 -11.02 -58.99
N GLU A 339 -19.23 -9.72 -59.24
CA GLU A 339 -18.59 -8.66 -58.45
C GLU A 339 -19.13 -8.62 -57.01
N LEU A 340 -20.45 -8.69 -56.84
CA LEU A 340 -21.08 -8.77 -55.51
C LEU A 340 -20.67 -10.04 -54.75
N GLU A 341 -20.49 -11.17 -55.43
CA GLU A 341 -20.02 -12.41 -54.83
C GLU A 341 -18.56 -12.29 -54.37
N LYS A 342 -17.68 -11.67 -55.16
CA LYS A 342 -16.30 -11.36 -54.75
C LYS A 342 -16.27 -10.46 -53.52
N GLN A 343 -17.04 -9.37 -53.53
CA GLN A 343 -17.13 -8.46 -52.38
C GLN A 343 -17.65 -9.16 -51.12
N ARG A 344 -18.61 -10.08 -51.25
CA ARG A 344 -19.08 -10.91 -50.14
C ARG A 344 -17.98 -11.83 -49.60
N LYS A 345 -17.24 -12.51 -50.47
CA LYS A 345 -16.12 -13.37 -50.07
C LYS A 345 -15.02 -12.58 -49.36
N GLU A 346 -14.64 -11.42 -49.88
CA GLU A 346 -13.66 -10.53 -49.24
C GLU A 346 -14.14 -10.01 -47.88
N LEU A 347 -15.42 -9.66 -47.76
CA LEU A 347 -16.00 -9.24 -46.48
C LEU A 347 -16.01 -10.38 -45.46
N GLU A 348 -16.34 -11.60 -45.91
CA GLU A 348 -16.35 -12.79 -45.07
C GLU A 348 -14.93 -13.16 -44.60
N GLU A 349 -13.93 -13.10 -45.48
CA GLU A 349 -12.52 -13.27 -45.12
C GLU A 349 -12.05 -12.21 -44.12
N LYS A 350 -12.38 -10.93 -44.34
CA LYS A 350 -12.07 -9.85 -43.40
C LYS A 350 -12.70 -10.09 -42.02
N ARG A 351 -13.97 -10.53 -41.98
CA ARG A 351 -14.67 -10.89 -40.74
C ARG A 351 -14.05 -12.10 -40.06
N ALA A 352 -13.59 -13.10 -40.80
CA ALA A 352 -12.91 -14.27 -40.25
C ALA A 352 -11.55 -13.90 -39.65
N ILE A 353 -10.78 -13.03 -40.30
CA ILE A 353 -9.51 -12.51 -39.79
C ILE A 353 -9.74 -11.66 -38.54
N GLU A 354 -10.73 -10.76 -38.56
CA GLU A 354 -11.08 -9.93 -37.41
C GLU A 354 -11.52 -10.77 -36.20
N LYS A 355 -12.32 -11.83 -36.45
CA LYS A 355 -12.72 -12.78 -35.41
C LYS A 355 -11.50 -13.49 -34.80
N LYS A 356 -10.56 -13.99 -35.62
CA LYS A 356 -9.31 -14.62 -35.14
C LYS A 356 -8.47 -13.64 -34.30
N ILE A 357 -8.32 -12.40 -34.74
CA ILE A 357 -7.59 -11.36 -34.00
C ILE A 357 -8.28 -11.07 -32.67
N ARG A 358 -9.61 -11.03 -32.63
CA ARG A 358 -10.38 -10.81 -31.40
C ARG A 358 -10.24 -11.98 -30.43
N GLU A 359 -10.29 -13.21 -30.92
CA GLU A 359 -10.07 -14.43 -30.14
C GLU A 359 -8.65 -14.48 -29.58
N GLU A 360 -7.64 -14.16 -30.39
CA GLU A 360 -6.24 -14.09 -29.95
C GLU A 360 -6.04 -13.00 -28.89
N LYS A 361 -6.61 -11.81 -29.08
CA LYS A 361 -6.59 -10.73 -28.08
C LYS A 361 -7.29 -11.14 -26.79
N ALA A 362 -8.43 -11.82 -26.88
CA ALA A 362 -9.14 -12.33 -25.70
C ALA A 362 -8.34 -13.40 -24.96
N ALA A 363 -7.69 -14.31 -25.68
CA ALA A 363 -6.80 -15.32 -25.10
C ALA A 363 -5.58 -14.68 -24.41
N LYS A 364 -4.94 -13.70 -25.04
CA LYS A 364 -3.83 -12.93 -24.43
C LYS A 364 -4.27 -12.21 -23.16
N LEU A 365 -5.41 -11.54 -23.16
CA LEU A 365 -5.96 -10.87 -21.98
C LEU A 365 -6.28 -11.85 -20.85
N LYS A 366 -6.80 -13.04 -21.19
CA LYS A 366 -7.08 -14.10 -20.21
C LYS A 366 -5.79 -14.63 -19.59
N ALA A 367 -4.78 -14.94 -20.41
CA ALA A 367 -3.48 -15.40 -19.94
C ALA A 367 -2.77 -14.35 -19.06
N GLU A 368 -2.88 -13.06 -19.41
CA GLU A 368 -2.35 -11.97 -18.61
C GLU A 368 -3.04 -11.87 -17.24
N ARG A 369 -4.37 -11.99 -17.21
CA ARG A 369 -5.14 -12.00 -15.95
C ARG A 369 -4.77 -13.19 -15.06
N GLU A 370 -4.64 -14.39 -15.64
CA GLU A 370 -4.21 -15.59 -14.91
C GLU A 370 -2.78 -15.44 -14.37
N ALA A 371 -1.87 -14.84 -15.14
CA ALA A 371 -0.50 -14.55 -14.69
C ALA A 371 -0.47 -13.52 -13.56
N LEU A 372 -1.30 -12.48 -13.61
CA LEU A 372 -1.44 -11.50 -12.52
C LEU A 372 -2.04 -12.14 -11.27
N GLU A 373 -3.05 -12.99 -11.42
CA GLU A 373 -3.64 -13.73 -10.29
C GLU A 373 -2.62 -14.68 -9.65
N ALA A 374 -1.81 -15.38 -10.45
CA ALA A 374 -0.74 -16.24 -9.96
C ALA A 374 0.33 -15.44 -9.19
N LYS A 375 0.74 -14.27 -9.69
CA LYS A 375 1.68 -13.37 -8.99
C LYS A 375 1.10 -12.88 -7.66
N LEU A 376 -0.18 -12.51 -7.64
CA LEU A 376 -0.86 -12.09 -6.41
C LEU A 376 -0.92 -13.24 -5.38
N LYS A 377 -1.20 -14.47 -5.82
CA LYS A 377 -1.18 -15.65 -4.94
C LYS A 377 0.22 -15.90 -4.37
N GLU A 378 1.26 -15.76 -5.17
CA GLU A 378 2.64 -15.93 -4.70
C GLU A 378 3.05 -14.84 -3.70
N GLU A 379 2.72 -13.58 -3.99
CA GLU A 379 2.93 -12.47 -3.05
C GLU A 379 2.20 -12.70 -1.72
N GLN A 380 0.97 -13.21 -1.77
CA GLN A 380 0.23 -13.58 -0.55
C GLN A 380 0.88 -14.73 0.21
N ARG A 381 1.49 -15.72 -0.47
CA ARG A 381 2.25 -16.80 0.19
C ARG A 381 3.48 -16.24 0.88
N ILE A 382 4.25 -15.40 0.21
CA ILE A 382 5.44 -14.74 0.77
C ILE A 382 5.04 -13.89 1.99
N ALA A 383 3.95 -13.11 1.90
CA ALA A 383 3.46 -12.30 3.01
C ALA A 383 3.01 -13.16 4.22
N LYS A 384 2.36 -14.30 3.96
CA LYS A 384 1.98 -15.26 5.02
C LYS A 384 3.22 -15.89 5.67
N GLU A 385 4.21 -16.26 4.88
CA GLU A 385 5.46 -16.84 5.37
C GLU A 385 6.25 -15.83 6.21
N GLN A 386 6.33 -14.58 5.77
CA GLN A 386 6.94 -13.49 6.53
C GLN A 386 6.23 -13.24 7.86
N ARG A 387 4.88 -13.21 7.88
CA ARG A 387 4.11 -13.10 9.13
C ARG A 387 4.38 -14.26 10.08
N LEU A 388 4.45 -15.49 9.55
CA LEU A 388 4.77 -16.66 10.36
C LEU A 388 6.20 -16.58 10.92
N ALA A 389 7.15 -16.08 10.14
CA ALA A 389 8.53 -15.88 10.58
C ALA A 389 8.64 -14.78 11.64
N GLU A 390 7.93 -13.66 11.49
CA GLU A 390 7.83 -12.60 12.50
C GLU A 390 7.18 -13.11 13.79
N GLU A 391 6.09 -13.89 13.68
CA GLU A 391 5.45 -14.49 14.85
C GLU A 391 6.39 -15.45 15.59
N LYS A 392 7.17 -16.26 14.86
CA LYS A 392 8.20 -17.13 15.44
C LYS A 392 9.29 -16.32 16.13
N LYS A 393 9.77 -15.23 15.51
CA LYS A 393 10.77 -14.32 16.11
C LYS A 393 10.23 -13.66 17.38
N ALA A 394 9.00 -13.15 17.36
CA ALA A 394 8.36 -12.53 18.52
C ALA A 394 8.18 -13.53 19.67
N LYS A 395 7.81 -14.78 19.37
CA LYS A 395 7.74 -15.87 20.36
C LYS A 395 9.11 -16.19 20.96
N ALA A 396 10.15 -16.28 20.13
CA ALA A 396 11.52 -16.52 20.59
C ALA A 396 12.04 -15.36 21.45
N GLU A 397 11.80 -14.11 21.05
CA GLU A 397 12.17 -12.92 21.82
C GLU A 397 11.44 -12.88 23.17
N LYS A 398 10.15 -13.22 23.20
CA LYS A 398 9.37 -13.31 24.44
C LYS A 398 9.94 -14.38 25.38
N GLN A 399 10.34 -15.54 24.85
CA GLN A 399 11.00 -16.59 25.64
C GLN A 399 12.36 -16.13 26.18
N GLN A 400 13.17 -15.45 25.35
CA GLN A 400 14.44 -14.90 25.79
C GLN A 400 14.27 -13.84 26.89
N ARG A 401 13.29 -12.95 26.76
CA ARG A 401 12.95 -11.96 27.81
C ARG A 401 12.50 -12.63 29.10
N LEU A 402 11.72 -13.71 29.02
CA LEU A 402 11.31 -14.46 30.19
C LEU A 402 12.52 -15.09 30.91
N LEU A 403 13.42 -15.72 30.15
CA LEU A 403 14.65 -16.30 30.69
C LEU A 403 15.59 -15.24 31.29
N ALA A 404 15.72 -14.09 30.63
CA ALA A 404 16.50 -12.96 31.14
C ALA A 404 15.89 -12.41 32.44
N ALA A 405 14.57 -12.24 32.49
CA ALA A 405 13.87 -11.80 33.70
C ALA A 405 14.03 -12.80 34.86
N GLN A 406 13.97 -14.11 34.59
CA GLN A 406 14.22 -15.15 35.60
C GLN A 406 15.65 -15.11 36.12
N LYS A 407 16.64 -14.89 35.25
CA LYS A 407 18.05 -14.74 35.66
C LYS A 407 18.25 -13.49 36.52
N ALA A 408 17.72 -12.34 36.07
CA ALA A 408 17.79 -11.09 36.81
C ALA A 408 17.10 -11.18 38.18
N ALA A 409 15.96 -11.89 38.28
CA ALA A 409 15.29 -12.12 39.56
C ALA A 409 16.17 -12.94 40.53
N LYS A 410 16.81 -14.01 40.05
CA LYS A 410 17.74 -14.82 40.87
C LYS A 410 18.97 -14.03 41.30
N GLU A 411 19.48 -13.18 40.43
CA GLU A 411 20.63 -12.32 40.73
C GLU A 411 20.26 -11.25 41.76
N ALA A 412 19.07 -10.63 41.63
CA ALA A 412 18.54 -9.72 42.63
C ALA A 412 18.27 -10.38 43.99
N GLU A 413 17.80 -11.64 44.01
CA GLU A 413 17.67 -12.42 45.25
C GLU A 413 19.02 -12.63 45.92
N LYS A 414 20.04 -13.04 45.16
CA LYS A 414 21.42 -13.19 45.68
C LYS A 414 22.00 -11.89 46.20
N GLU A 415 21.87 -10.80 45.45
CA GLU A 415 22.33 -9.48 45.92
C GLU A 415 21.60 -9.07 47.20
N ASN A 416 20.30 -9.37 47.32
CA ASN A 416 19.54 -9.05 48.52
C ASN A 416 19.97 -9.92 49.70
N GLU A 417 20.24 -11.21 49.50
CA GLU A 417 20.83 -12.10 50.51
C GLU A 417 22.20 -11.59 50.97
N GLU A 418 23.09 -11.21 50.04
CA GLU A 418 24.41 -10.65 50.34
C GLU A 418 24.30 -9.32 51.12
N ARG A 419 23.40 -8.43 50.73
CA ARG A 419 23.12 -7.19 51.48
C ARG A 419 22.57 -7.48 52.88
N MET A 420 21.72 -8.50 53.02
CA MET A 420 21.20 -8.92 54.33
C MET A 420 22.31 -9.50 55.21
N ILE A 421 23.25 -10.26 54.65
CA ILE A 421 24.42 -10.77 55.37
C ILE A 421 25.35 -9.61 55.79
N GLN A 422 25.64 -8.68 54.88
CA GLN A 422 26.47 -7.51 55.17
C GLN A 422 25.84 -6.64 56.27
N THR A 423 24.56 -6.31 56.17
CA THR A 423 23.85 -5.51 57.18
C THR A 423 23.78 -6.22 58.55
N LYS A 424 23.61 -7.54 58.59
CA LYS A 424 23.72 -8.32 59.83
C LYS A 424 25.12 -8.20 60.45
N SER A 425 26.17 -8.39 59.64
CA SER A 425 27.56 -8.29 60.12
C SER A 425 27.95 -6.89 60.62
N VAL A 426 27.42 -5.83 60.00
CA VAL A 426 27.66 -4.45 60.45
C VAL A 426 26.96 -4.20 61.79
N LYS A 427 25.69 -4.60 61.91
CA LYS A 427 24.96 -4.50 63.18
C LYS A 427 25.61 -5.31 64.30
N GLU A 428 26.15 -6.48 63.98
CA GLU A 428 26.84 -7.35 64.93
C GLU A 428 28.18 -6.75 65.38
N ARG A 429 28.95 -6.13 64.47
CA ARG A 429 30.16 -5.37 64.82
C ARG A 429 29.87 -4.15 65.68
N ASP A 430 28.82 -3.39 65.35
CA ASP A 430 28.40 -2.23 66.13
C ASP A 430 27.93 -2.64 67.53
N TYR A 431 27.19 -3.74 67.65
CA TYR A 431 26.77 -4.32 68.94
C TYR A 431 27.98 -4.74 69.80
N LEU A 432 28.97 -5.44 69.22
CA LEU A 432 30.17 -5.85 69.93
C LEU A 432 30.99 -4.63 70.41
N ARG A 433 31.05 -3.58 69.60
CA ARG A 433 31.71 -2.32 69.96
C ARG A 433 30.99 -1.62 71.12
N GLU A 434 29.67 -1.57 71.07
CA GLU A 434 28.83 -1.02 72.14
C GLU A 434 28.95 -1.82 73.44
N GLN A 435 29.02 -3.16 73.37
CA GLN A 435 29.24 -4.00 74.56
C GLN A 435 30.63 -3.78 75.17
N ALA A 436 31.67 -3.66 74.35
CA ALA A 436 33.02 -3.38 74.83
C ALA A 436 33.14 -2.00 75.50
N GLU A 437 32.43 -0.99 74.99
CA GLU A 437 32.36 0.34 75.62
C GLU A 437 31.59 0.29 76.95
N LYS A 438 30.46 -0.43 77.00
CA LYS A 438 29.72 -0.66 78.25
C LYS A 438 30.54 -1.41 79.29
N GLU A 439 31.35 -2.38 78.87
CA GLU A 439 32.23 -3.14 79.76
C GLU A 439 33.40 -2.29 80.27
N LYS A 440 34.00 -1.45 79.43
CA LYS A 440 34.98 -0.45 79.86
C LYS A 440 34.41 0.53 80.88
N LEU A 441 33.19 1.03 80.64
CA LEU A 441 32.50 1.92 81.58
C LEU A 441 32.17 1.22 82.90
N TRP A 442 31.74 -0.04 82.84
CA TRP A 442 31.51 -0.87 84.04
C TRP A 442 32.80 -1.05 84.86
N MET A 443 33.91 -1.39 84.20
CA MET A 443 35.21 -1.52 84.83
C MET A 443 35.65 -0.22 85.52
N GLN A 444 35.40 0.95 84.91
CA GLN A 444 35.70 2.24 85.52
C GLN A 444 34.83 2.54 86.75
N LEU A 445 33.55 2.17 86.74
CA LEU A 445 32.62 2.46 87.84
C LEU A 445 32.75 1.50 89.02
N TYR A 446 33.07 0.23 88.76
CA TYR A 446 33.00 -0.84 89.77
C TYR A 446 34.33 -1.56 90.01
N GLY A 447 35.40 -1.21 89.27
CA GLY A 447 36.76 -1.71 89.48
C GLY A 447 36.99 -3.19 89.20
N ARG A 448 36.01 -3.90 88.62
CA ARG A 448 36.04 -5.33 88.27
C ARG A 448 35.28 -5.56 86.96
N SER A 449 35.61 -6.64 86.25
CA SER A 449 34.89 -6.98 85.01
C SER A 449 33.45 -7.41 85.30
N ARG A 450 32.57 -7.25 84.32
CA ARG A 450 31.14 -7.60 84.45
C ARG A 450 30.95 -9.10 84.70
N GLU A 451 31.77 -9.93 84.07
CA GLU A 451 31.76 -11.39 84.24
C GLU A 451 32.24 -11.81 85.63
N GLU A 452 33.29 -11.18 86.17
CA GLU A 452 33.74 -11.43 87.54
C GLU A 452 32.70 -10.98 88.57
N ALA A 453 32.02 -9.85 88.33
CA ALA A 453 30.91 -9.40 89.17
C ALA A 453 29.67 -10.31 89.08
N GLN A 454 29.45 -10.98 87.93
CA GLN A 454 28.43 -12.01 87.77
C GLN A 454 28.82 -13.32 88.45
N LYS A 455 30.07 -13.78 88.33
CA LYS A 455 30.57 -14.95 89.07
C LYS A 455 30.54 -14.74 90.58
N TYR A 456 30.89 -13.54 91.05
CA TYR A 456 30.74 -13.18 92.45
C TYR A 456 29.27 -13.22 92.90
N ARG A 457 28.33 -12.80 92.04
CA ARG A 457 26.88 -12.90 92.30
C ARG A 457 26.36 -14.33 92.22
N GLN A 458 26.82 -15.15 91.28
CA GLN A 458 26.45 -16.55 91.15
C GLN A 458 26.96 -17.36 92.34
N ASN A 459 28.18 -17.13 92.80
CA ASN A 459 28.67 -17.73 94.05
C ASN A 459 27.82 -17.30 95.26
N GLN A 460 27.36 -16.04 95.29
CA GLN A 460 26.43 -15.53 96.31
C GLN A 460 24.97 -16.00 96.12
N GLU A 461 24.59 -16.45 94.94
CA GLU A 461 23.29 -17.05 94.62
C GLU A 461 23.30 -18.56 94.89
N GLU A 462 24.41 -19.28 94.65
CA GLU A 462 24.62 -20.66 95.12
C GLU A 462 24.54 -20.73 96.66
N ASP A 463 25.04 -19.71 97.35
CA ASP A 463 24.84 -19.53 98.80
C ASP A 463 23.38 -19.20 99.20
N LYS A 464 22.55 -18.71 98.26
CA LYS A 464 21.13 -18.35 98.48
C LYS A 464 20.12 -19.36 97.91
N VAL A 465 20.52 -20.28 97.03
CA VAL A 465 19.68 -21.35 96.46
C VAL A 465 19.31 -22.42 97.51
N SER A 466 19.85 -22.34 98.73
CA SER A 466 19.36 -23.10 99.89
C SER A 466 18.13 -22.49 100.57
N LYS A 467 17.61 -21.32 100.14
CA LYS A 467 16.37 -20.72 100.67
C LYS A 467 15.55 -20.05 99.56
N ILE A 468 14.27 -20.43 99.47
CA ILE A 468 13.17 -19.81 98.69
C ILE A 468 13.12 -20.35 97.24
N SER A 469 12.53 -21.50 96.93
CA SER A 469 11.11 -21.89 97.02
C SER A 469 10.11 -20.77 96.73
N GLN A 470 9.36 -20.98 95.64
CA GLN A 470 8.04 -20.42 95.32
C GLN A 470 7.96 -18.99 94.72
N HIS A 471 7.33 -18.95 93.55
CA HIS A 471 6.76 -17.82 92.79
C HIS A 471 7.67 -17.15 91.75
N ASN A 472 7.51 -17.58 90.49
CA ASN A 472 7.27 -16.64 89.40
C ASN A 472 6.45 -17.28 88.27
N LYS A 473 5.17 -16.92 88.22
CA LYS A 473 4.30 -17.03 87.05
C LYS A 473 4.75 -15.97 86.03
N LYS A 474 5.43 -16.39 84.96
CA LYS A 474 5.43 -15.64 83.70
C LYS A 474 5.13 -16.60 82.56
N LEU A 475 4.03 -16.30 81.87
CA LEU A 475 3.54 -16.98 80.67
C LEU A 475 4.59 -16.88 79.57
N TYR A 476 5.06 -18.02 79.10
CA TYR A 476 5.69 -18.14 77.79
C TYR A 476 4.61 -17.90 76.73
N ILE A 477 4.68 -16.78 76.02
CA ILE A 477 3.91 -16.61 74.78
C ILE A 477 4.65 -17.42 73.72
N ASN A 478 4.13 -18.60 73.41
CA ASN A 478 4.58 -19.38 72.27
C ASN A 478 4.32 -18.55 71.00
N SER A 479 5.40 -18.14 70.35
CA SER A 479 5.38 -17.53 69.02
C SER A 479 5.06 -18.61 67.99
N THR A 480 3.82 -19.08 67.98
CA THR A 480 3.23 -19.93 66.95
C THR A 480 1.93 -19.29 66.51
N ASP A 481 2.03 -18.14 65.83
CA ASP A 481 0.93 -17.65 65.01
C ASP A 481 0.87 -18.53 63.76
N GLU A 482 0.15 -19.64 63.87
CA GLU A 482 -0.49 -20.25 62.72
C GLU A 482 -1.38 -19.17 62.10
N ALA A 483 -0.96 -18.65 60.94
CA ALA A 483 -1.76 -17.70 60.18
C ALA A 483 -3.19 -18.25 60.07
N GLN A 484 -4.15 -17.55 60.66
CA GLN A 484 -5.57 -17.93 60.61
C GLN A 484 -5.90 -18.27 59.16
N LYS A 485 -6.34 -19.51 58.91
CA LYS A 485 -6.67 -20.00 57.56
C LYS A 485 -8.12 -19.68 57.18
N THR A 486 -8.97 -19.46 58.18
CA THR A 486 -10.41 -19.20 58.05
C THR A 486 -10.86 -18.04 58.95
N PHE A 487 -12.00 -17.44 58.63
CA PHE A 487 -12.68 -16.42 59.42
C PHE A 487 -14.20 -16.58 59.35
N ASP A 488 -14.89 -16.25 60.43
CA ASP A 488 -16.32 -16.57 60.56
C ASP A 488 -17.21 -15.35 60.46
N ILE A 489 -18.37 -15.50 59.81
CA ILE A 489 -19.45 -14.50 59.82
C ILE A 489 -20.74 -15.20 60.20
N LEU A 490 -21.33 -14.83 61.35
CA LEU A 490 -22.59 -15.40 61.85
C LEU A 490 -22.62 -16.94 61.86
N GLY A 491 -21.49 -17.58 62.20
CA GLY A 491 -21.35 -19.04 62.26
C GLY A 491 -21.04 -19.75 60.94
N TYR A 492 -20.79 -19.01 59.86
CA TYR A 492 -20.28 -19.55 58.60
C TYR A 492 -18.78 -19.30 58.48
N GLU A 493 -18.01 -20.37 58.28
CA GLU A 493 -16.55 -20.31 58.11
C GLU A 493 -16.17 -20.00 56.64
N PHE A 494 -15.31 -19.01 56.44
CA PHE A 494 -14.80 -18.60 55.13
C PHE A 494 -13.27 -18.66 55.10
N SER A 495 -12.68 -19.08 53.98
CA SER A 495 -11.22 -19.10 53.87
C SER A 495 -10.65 -17.69 53.72
N ILE A 496 -9.57 -17.38 54.44
CA ILE A 496 -8.88 -16.08 54.35
C ILE A 496 -8.27 -15.85 52.95
N SER A 497 -7.97 -16.94 52.22
CA SER A 497 -7.58 -16.90 50.81
C SER A 497 -8.60 -16.19 49.92
N GLU A 498 -9.90 -16.18 50.26
CA GLU A 498 -10.93 -15.43 49.52
C GLU A 498 -10.68 -13.92 49.53
N THR A 499 -9.93 -13.40 50.50
CA THR A 499 -9.69 -11.95 50.65
C THR A 499 -8.30 -11.50 50.19
N ILE A 500 -7.36 -12.44 50.08
CA ILE A 500 -5.94 -12.16 49.79
C ILE A 500 -5.58 -12.60 48.38
N ASP A 501 -6.08 -13.74 47.90
CA ASP A 501 -5.63 -14.34 46.65
C ASP A 501 -6.42 -13.83 45.44
N PRO A 502 -5.79 -13.13 44.47
CA PRO A 502 -6.48 -12.62 43.28
C PRO A 502 -7.04 -13.71 42.36
N LYS A 503 -6.57 -14.95 42.53
CA LYS A 503 -7.05 -16.12 41.77
C LYS A 503 -8.32 -16.72 42.36
N ASN A 504 -8.69 -16.35 43.59
CA ASN A 504 -9.90 -16.86 44.23
C ASN A 504 -11.14 -16.17 43.63
N LYS A 505 -12.17 -16.96 43.30
CA LYS A 505 -13.41 -16.50 42.66
C LYS A 505 -14.11 -15.39 43.44
N PHE A 506 -14.01 -15.39 44.76
CA PHE A 506 -14.67 -14.41 45.62
C PHE A 506 -13.78 -13.21 45.98
N PHE A 507 -12.55 -13.17 45.48
CA PHE A 507 -11.59 -12.09 45.73
C PHE A 507 -12.12 -10.73 45.32
N SER A 508 -12.65 -10.58 44.11
CA SER A 508 -13.17 -9.29 43.65
C SER A 508 -14.30 -8.77 44.53
N PHE A 509 -15.16 -9.67 45.05
CA PHE A 509 -16.24 -9.30 45.97
C PHE A 509 -15.69 -8.74 47.30
N TRP A 510 -14.75 -9.46 47.93
CA TRP A 510 -14.15 -9.02 49.19
C TRP A 510 -13.25 -7.80 49.02
N TYR A 511 -12.51 -7.71 47.91
CA TYR A 511 -11.66 -6.58 47.56
C TYR A 511 -12.47 -5.31 47.32
N ASP A 512 -13.56 -5.38 46.56
CA ASP A 512 -14.44 -4.23 46.33
C ASP A 512 -15.15 -3.79 47.60
N LEU A 513 -15.53 -4.74 48.46
CA LEU A 513 -16.12 -4.45 49.76
C LEU A 513 -15.11 -3.73 50.67
N LYS A 514 -13.88 -4.26 50.76
CA LYS A 514 -12.76 -3.68 51.52
C LYS A 514 -12.43 -2.26 51.04
N LYS A 515 -12.41 -2.05 49.72
CA LYS A 515 -12.18 -0.74 49.10
C LYS A 515 -13.30 0.26 49.43
N LYS A 516 -14.57 -0.17 49.38
CA LYS A 516 -15.72 0.67 49.71
C LYS A 516 -15.77 1.06 51.19
N LEU A 517 -15.32 0.17 52.06
CA LEU A 517 -15.32 0.38 53.51
C LEU A 517 -14.03 1.02 54.04
N ASN A 518 -12.98 1.10 53.20
CA ASN A 518 -11.66 1.62 53.54
C ASN A 518 -11.02 0.93 54.76
N THR A 519 -11.05 -0.41 54.80
CA THR A 519 -10.52 -1.20 55.93
C THR A 519 -9.38 -2.10 55.49
N SER A 520 -8.44 -2.41 56.39
CA SER A 520 -7.32 -3.31 56.11
C SER A 520 -7.65 -4.78 56.41
N ASN A 521 -8.57 -5.04 57.35
CA ASN A 521 -9.00 -6.39 57.75
C ASN A 521 -10.53 -6.45 57.84
N ILE A 522 -11.15 -7.20 56.93
CA ILE A 522 -12.61 -7.30 56.83
C ILE A 522 -13.21 -8.04 58.02
N SER A 523 -12.50 -9.01 58.60
CA SER A 523 -12.95 -9.81 59.74
C SER A 523 -13.05 -8.96 61.01
N ILE A 524 -12.09 -8.06 61.22
CA ILE A 524 -12.12 -7.10 62.34
C ILE A 524 -13.27 -6.11 62.14
N TRP A 525 -13.43 -5.58 60.92
CA TRP A 525 -14.52 -4.64 60.63
C TRP A 525 -15.91 -5.27 60.83
N LEU A 526 -16.08 -6.53 60.41
CA LEU A 526 -17.34 -7.25 60.59
C LEU A 526 -17.65 -7.46 62.08
N LYS A 527 -16.65 -7.70 62.94
CA LYS A 527 -16.85 -7.77 64.41
C LYS A 527 -17.34 -6.45 65.00
N ILE A 528 -16.91 -5.32 64.45
CA ILE A 528 -17.32 -3.97 64.89
C ILE A 528 -18.73 -3.61 64.37
N HIS A 529 -19.16 -4.18 63.23
CA HIS A 529 -20.43 -3.87 62.56
C HIS A 529 -21.35 -5.10 62.38
N PRO A 530 -21.89 -5.68 63.48
CA PRO A 530 -22.74 -6.87 63.44
C PRO A 530 -24.03 -6.68 62.61
N GLU A 531 -24.56 -5.46 62.52
CA GLU A 531 -25.75 -5.11 61.74
C GLU A 531 -25.58 -5.30 60.22
N LYS A 532 -24.34 -5.21 59.73
CA LYS A 532 -24.02 -5.38 58.29
C LYS A 532 -23.67 -6.82 57.92
N GLN A 533 -23.29 -7.66 58.89
CA GLN A 533 -22.90 -9.04 58.67
C GLN A 533 -23.97 -9.84 57.90
N ARG A 534 -25.26 -9.71 58.28
CA ARG A 534 -26.37 -10.43 57.63
C ARG A 534 -26.55 -10.06 56.16
N SER A 535 -26.40 -8.78 55.80
CA SER A 535 -26.55 -8.31 54.42
C SER A 535 -25.39 -8.76 53.54
N ILE A 536 -24.17 -8.71 54.08
CA ILE A 536 -22.94 -9.12 53.39
C ILE A 536 -22.94 -10.63 53.17
N LEU A 537 -23.31 -11.41 54.19
CA LEU A 537 -23.45 -12.87 54.10
C LEU A 537 -24.48 -13.28 53.04
N LYS A 538 -25.67 -12.65 53.01
CA LYS A 538 -26.68 -12.90 51.96
C LYS A 538 -26.15 -12.63 50.55
N LYS A 539 -25.37 -11.55 50.36
CA LYS A 539 -24.78 -11.21 49.06
C LYS A 539 -23.70 -12.22 48.64
N ARG A 540 -22.86 -12.66 49.58
CA ARG A 540 -21.84 -13.69 49.35
C ARG A 540 -22.48 -15.02 48.95
N LEU A 541 -23.47 -15.49 49.70
CA LEU A 541 -24.18 -16.75 49.41
C LEU A 541 -24.96 -16.69 48.08
N LYS A 542 -25.49 -15.53 47.69
CA LYS A 542 -26.13 -15.36 46.37
C LYS A 542 -25.15 -15.50 45.20
N LEU A 543 -23.89 -15.08 45.36
CA LEU A 543 -22.84 -15.23 44.34
C LEU A 543 -22.35 -16.68 44.22
N GLU A 544 -22.51 -17.46 45.28
CA GLU A 544 -22.28 -18.90 45.28
C GLU A 544 -23.38 -19.63 44.49
N ALA A 545 -24.65 -19.31 44.76
CA ALA A 545 -25.81 -19.91 44.08
C ALA A 545 -25.95 -19.50 42.60
N GLY A 546 -25.72 -18.22 42.27
CA GLY A 546 -25.92 -17.68 40.91
C GLY A 546 -24.86 -18.11 39.87
N LEU A 547 -23.83 -18.86 40.26
CA LEU A 547 -22.82 -19.35 39.32
C LEU A 547 -23.22 -20.65 38.63
N TRP A 548 -24.08 -21.47 39.24
CA TRP A 548 -24.56 -22.72 38.65
C TRP A 548 -25.42 -22.49 37.39
N GLU A 549 -26.23 -21.43 37.35
CA GLU A 549 -27.04 -21.08 36.15
C GLU A 549 -26.17 -20.60 34.99
N LYS A 550 -25.10 -19.84 35.27
CA LYS A 550 -24.15 -19.38 34.24
C LYS A 550 -23.21 -20.48 33.74
N ILE A 551 -22.88 -21.46 34.59
CA ILE A 551 -22.08 -22.62 34.20
C ILE A 551 -22.91 -23.64 33.42
N ARG A 552 -24.19 -23.87 33.76
CA ARG A 552 -25.09 -24.78 33.02
C ARG A 552 -25.19 -24.41 31.53
N TYR A 553 -25.22 -23.11 31.23
CA TYR A 553 -25.28 -22.59 29.85
C TYR A 553 -24.02 -22.85 29.02
N LEU A 554 -22.88 -23.11 29.66
CA LEU A 554 -21.61 -23.40 28.99
C LEU A 554 -21.43 -24.90 28.68
N PHE A 555 -22.33 -25.78 29.16
CA PHE A 555 -22.20 -27.24 29.03
C PHE A 555 -23.38 -27.95 28.32
N THR A 556 -24.41 -27.23 27.88
CA THR A 556 -25.50 -27.80 27.05
C THR A 556 -25.65 -27.03 25.75
N ASN A 557 -25.32 -27.66 24.62
CA ASN A 557 -25.53 -27.12 23.27
C ASN A 557 -27.02 -27.22 22.88
N GLU A 558 -27.84 -26.25 23.30
CA GLU A 558 -29.16 -26.02 22.68
C GLU A 558 -29.32 -24.54 22.27
N PRO A 559 -29.76 -24.24 21.03
CA PRO A 559 -29.95 -22.87 20.58
C PRO A 559 -31.26 -22.30 21.11
N ILE A 560 -31.21 -21.11 21.72
CA ILE A 560 -32.42 -20.38 22.14
C ILE A 560 -33.14 -19.82 20.90
N LYS A 561 -34.37 -20.29 20.70
CA LYS A 561 -35.37 -19.81 19.72
C LYS A 561 -35.53 -18.28 19.78
N LYS A 562 -35.51 -17.65 18.60
CA LYS A 562 -35.91 -16.25 18.37
C LYS A 562 -37.32 -16.01 18.94
N LYS A 563 -37.48 -15.07 19.87
CA LYS A 563 -38.79 -14.45 20.15
C LYS A 563 -39.03 -13.36 19.11
N ASN A 564 -39.95 -13.66 18.21
CA ASN A 564 -40.49 -12.76 17.21
C ASN A 564 -41.19 -11.55 17.86
N LYS A 565 -40.99 -10.39 17.23
CA LYS A 565 -41.94 -9.27 17.22
C LYS A 565 -43.34 -9.78 16.88
N ALA A 566 -44.32 -9.46 17.71
CA ALA A 566 -45.74 -9.45 17.36
C ALA A 566 -46.46 -8.44 18.26
N GLU A 567 -46.62 -7.22 17.77
CA GLU A 567 -47.89 -6.49 17.87
C GLU A 567 -48.69 -6.85 16.60
N PRO A 568 -50.04 -6.85 16.54
CA PRO A 568 -50.88 -5.76 17.08
C PRO A 568 -52.31 -6.17 17.58
N THR A 569 -53.02 -5.23 18.22
CA THR A 569 -54.41 -4.89 17.85
C THR A 569 -54.77 -3.47 18.28
N LYS A 570 -55.18 -2.67 17.29
CA LYS A 570 -55.86 -1.38 17.45
C LYS A 570 -57.31 -1.64 17.89
N ASN A 571 -57.87 -0.77 18.75
CA ASN A 571 -59.14 -0.08 18.48
C ASN A 571 -59.56 0.85 19.63
N ASN A 572 -59.45 2.15 19.40
CA ASN A 572 -60.42 3.11 19.90
C ASN A 572 -60.53 4.32 18.95
N LYS A 573 -61.70 4.41 18.32
CA LYS A 573 -62.47 5.62 17.94
C LYS A 573 -61.84 6.75 17.09
N LYS A 574 -62.60 7.01 16.00
CA LYS A 574 -63.14 8.29 15.48
C LYS A 574 -62.52 8.87 14.20
N SER A 575 -63.48 9.14 13.30
CA SER A 575 -63.52 9.97 12.09
C SER A 575 -62.90 9.42 10.83
#